data_AF-A0A2P5X916-F1
#
_entry.id   AF-A0A2P5X916-F1
#
_cell.length_a   1.000
_cell.length_b   1.000
_cell.length_c   1.000
_cell.angle_alpha   90.00
_cell.angle_beta   90.00
_cell.angle_gamma   90.00
#
_symmetry.space_group_name_H-M   'P 1'
#
loop_
_entity.id
_entity.type
_entity.pdbx_description
1 polymer ?
#
loop_
_entity_poly.entity_id
_entity_poly.type
_entity_poly.pdbx_seq_one_letter_code
_entity_poly.pdbx_strand_id
1 'polypeptide(L)'
;MLRYQWEDAEVSSGQKVGRLQLFEITHRKKDGSPMTSEAGEIMEKLKEKKTEYEAIASTDSSVNLENIDNIIITEVLGPERYGRVRFQGSGVTSTQYFGSSSQQYIHSGSQAQAEVQRLRDQIAQMQTSTVEQIAEVQRKYEELQQ
;
A
#
# COMPACT_ATOMS: atom_id res chain seq x y z
N MET A 1 10.12 30.75 -4.87
CA MET A 1 11.16 30.27 -5.79
C MET A 1 11.42 28.78 -5.50
N LEU A 2 10.43 27.91 -5.74
CA LEU A 2 10.44 26.47 -5.35
C LEU A 2 10.13 25.53 -6.54
N ARG A 3 9.97 26.08 -7.75
CA ARG A 3 9.50 25.32 -8.92
C ARG A 3 10.58 24.48 -9.62
N TYR A 4 11.86 24.77 -9.42
CA TYR A 4 12.94 24.19 -10.24
C TYR A 4 13.58 22.91 -9.68
N GLN A 5 13.64 22.73 -8.36
CA GLN A 5 14.51 21.69 -7.78
C GLN A 5 14.03 20.24 -7.97
N TRP A 6 12.72 20.01 -8.12
CA TRP A 6 12.21 18.65 -8.34
C TRP A 6 12.12 18.30 -9.83
N GLU A 7 11.85 19.29 -10.70
CA GLU A 7 11.97 19.13 -12.16
C GLU A 7 13.40 18.77 -12.53
N ASP A 8 14.42 19.38 -11.91
CA ASP A 8 15.82 19.03 -12.11
C ASP A 8 16.15 17.60 -11.62
N ALA A 9 15.50 17.12 -10.55
CA ALA A 9 15.67 15.76 -10.03
C ALA A 9 15.01 14.70 -10.95
N GLU A 10 13.83 15.00 -11.51
CA GLU A 10 13.16 14.14 -12.50
C GLU A 10 13.92 14.12 -13.83
N VAL A 11 14.43 15.26 -14.28
CA VAL A 11 15.21 15.40 -15.52
C VAL A 11 16.58 14.71 -15.40
N SER A 12 17.25 14.79 -14.25
CA SER A 12 18.56 14.15 -14.06
C SER A 12 18.49 12.64 -13.80
N SER A 13 17.44 12.16 -13.14
CA SER A 13 17.26 10.72 -12.89
C SER A 13 16.57 9.98 -14.04
N GLY A 14 15.88 10.70 -14.93
CA GLY A 14 15.05 10.09 -15.99
C GLY A 14 13.87 9.26 -15.45
N GLN A 15 13.67 9.26 -14.13
CA GLN A 15 12.61 8.57 -13.41
C GLN A 15 11.74 9.60 -12.69
N LYS A 16 10.42 9.35 -12.66
CA LYS A 16 9.53 10.14 -11.80
C LYS A 16 9.98 9.98 -10.35
N VAL A 17 10.16 11.11 -9.68
CA VAL A 17 10.50 11.15 -8.26
C VAL A 17 9.34 10.55 -7.46
N GLY A 18 9.63 9.55 -6.64
CA GLY A 18 8.63 8.90 -5.78
C GLY A 18 8.02 9.87 -4.77
N ARG A 19 6.83 9.58 -4.25
CA ARG A 19 6.11 10.52 -3.36
C ARG A 19 6.87 10.76 -2.06
N LEU A 20 7.52 9.72 -1.51
CA LEU A 20 8.38 9.84 -0.32
C LEU A 20 9.60 10.73 -0.60
N GLN A 21 10.22 10.56 -1.78
CA GLN A 21 11.37 11.36 -2.18
C GLN A 21 10.99 12.83 -2.42
N LEU A 22 9.79 13.09 -2.95
CA LEU A 22 9.25 14.44 -3.08
C LEU A 22 9.09 15.12 -1.72
N PHE A 23 8.65 14.40 -0.68
CA PHE A 23 8.59 14.93 0.69
C PHE A 23 9.96 15.35 1.19
N GLU A 24 10.97 14.50 1.02
CA GLU A 24 12.34 14.80 1.44
C GLU A 24 12.89 16.05 0.75
N ILE A 25 12.73 16.17 -0.56
CA ILE A 25 13.24 17.32 -1.32
C ILE A 25 12.55 18.62 -0.89
N THR A 26 11.22 18.57 -0.70
CA THR A 26 10.43 19.78 -0.36
C THR A 26 10.60 20.25 1.08
N HIS A 27 11.03 19.37 1.99
CA HIS A 27 11.17 19.66 3.43
C HIS A 27 12.63 19.70 3.90
N ARG A 28 13.60 19.66 2.98
CA ARG A 28 15.04 19.89 3.27
C ARG A 28 15.47 21.29 2.85
N LYS A 29 16.43 21.84 3.61
CA LYS A 29 17.16 23.06 3.24
C LYS A 29 18.23 22.73 2.20
N LYS A 30 18.85 23.77 1.63
CA LYS A 30 19.96 23.62 0.67
C LYS A 30 21.18 22.91 1.22
N ASP A 31 21.37 22.93 2.54
CA ASP A 31 22.45 22.23 3.26
C ASP A 31 22.12 20.75 3.54
N GLY A 32 20.94 20.27 3.12
CA GLY A 32 20.47 18.91 3.34
C GLY A 32 19.80 18.66 4.70
N SER A 33 19.82 19.62 5.62
CA SER A 33 19.15 19.49 6.92
C SER A 33 17.62 19.65 6.80
N PRO A 34 16.83 19.04 7.71
CA PRO A 34 15.39 19.27 7.76
C PRO A 34 15.07 20.75 7.98
N MET A 35 14.02 21.24 7.32
CA MET A 35 13.56 22.63 7.51
C MET A 35 13.13 22.91 8.97
N THR A 36 12.50 21.92 9.61
CA THR A 36 12.05 21.96 11.01
C THR A 36 12.38 20.65 11.72
N SER A 37 12.38 20.64 13.06
CA SER A 37 12.55 19.41 13.85
C SER A 37 11.44 18.39 13.59
N GLU A 38 10.19 18.86 13.48
CA GLU A 38 9.03 18.04 13.12
C GLU A 38 9.20 17.38 11.75
N ALA A 39 9.67 18.13 10.75
CA ALA A 39 9.95 17.57 9.43
C ALA A 39 11.04 16.49 9.51
N GLY A 40 12.05 16.67 10.36
CA GLY A 40 13.07 15.65 10.62
C GLY A 40 12.49 14.38 11.23
N GLU A 41 11.62 14.50 12.23
CA GLU A 41 10.95 13.37 12.87
C GLU A 41 10.06 12.59 11.87
N ILE A 42 9.33 13.32 11.02
CA ILE A 42 8.50 12.72 9.98
C ILE A 42 9.37 11.98 8.95
N MET A 43 10.50 12.56 8.51
CA MET A 43 11.41 11.90 7.57
C MET A 43 11.93 10.56 8.11
N GLU A 44 12.33 10.51 9.40
CA GLU A 44 12.77 9.27 10.03
C GLU A 44 11.64 8.22 10.07
N LYS A 45 10.42 8.62 10.46
CA LYS A 45 9.25 7.73 10.45
C LYS A 45 8.93 7.17 9.07
N LEU A 46 8.99 8.01 8.04
CA LEU A 46 8.76 7.58 6.66
C LEU A 46 9.82 6.57 6.20
N LYS A 47 11.09 6.78 6.59
CA LYS A 47 12.20 5.90 6.24
C LYS A 47 12.10 4.55 6.97
N GLU A 48 11.79 4.56 8.25
CA GLU A 48 11.56 3.35 9.06
C GLU A 48 10.43 2.50 8.44
N LYS A 49 9.28 3.12 8.16
CA LYS A 49 8.14 2.45 7.53
C LYS A 49 8.46 1.91 6.15
N LYS A 50 9.26 2.62 5.35
CA LYS A 50 9.70 2.13 4.05
C LYS A 50 10.50 0.83 4.17
N THR A 51 11.45 0.78 5.09
CA THR A 51 12.23 -0.45 5.34
C THR A 51 11.37 -1.60 5.86
N GLU A 52 10.40 -1.31 6.74
CA GLU A 52 9.42 -2.30 7.22
C GLU A 52 8.62 -2.92 6.06
N TYR A 53 8.04 -2.09 5.20
CA TYR A 53 7.22 -2.55 4.08
C TYR A 53 8.03 -3.21 2.97
N GLU A 54 9.27 -2.78 2.71
CA GLU A 54 10.18 -3.46 1.78
C GLU A 54 10.53 -4.88 2.27
N ALA A 55 10.71 -5.07 3.58
CA ALA A 55 10.94 -6.39 4.17
C ALA A 55 9.70 -7.30 4.07
N ILE A 56 8.50 -6.73 4.25
CA ILE A 56 7.23 -7.44 4.06
C ILE A 56 7.05 -7.84 2.60
N ALA A 57 7.26 -6.92 1.65
CA ALA A 57 7.15 -7.21 0.22
C ALA A 57 8.18 -8.26 -0.25
N SER A 58 9.34 -8.33 0.40
CA SER A 58 10.31 -9.41 0.16
C SER A 58 9.83 -10.78 0.64
N THR A 59 8.90 -10.83 1.60
CA THR A 59 8.36 -12.06 2.19
C THR A 59 7.03 -12.46 1.55
N ASP A 60 6.20 -11.48 1.23
CA ASP A 60 4.88 -11.63 0.62
C ASP A 60 4.86 -10.88 -0.72
N SER A 61 5.08 -11.63 -1.80
CA SER A 61 5.15 -11.10 -3.17
C SER A 61 3.81 -10.57 -3.69
N SER A 62 2.72 -10.71 -2.92
CA SER A 62 1.41 -10.15 -3.25
C SER A 62 1.30 -8.65 -2.92
N VAL A 63 2.24 -8.10 -2.15
CA VAL A 63 2.28 -6.66 -1.81
C VAL A 63 2.77 -5.88 -3.03
N ASN A 64 1.88 -5.14 -3.67
CA ASN A 64 2.21 -4.32 -4.84
C ASN A 64 3.12 -3.13 -4.44
N LEU A 65 4.38 -3.16 -4.89
CA LEU A 65 5.40 -2.12 -4.67
C LEU A 65 4.94 -0.71 -5.06
N GLU A 66 4.10 -0.56 -6.09
CA GLU A 66 3.65 0.75 -6.59
C GLU A 66 2.73 1.48 -5.60
N ASN A 67 2.17 0.78 -4.60
CA ASN A 67 1.26 1.36 -3.62
C ASN A 67 1.88 1.53 -2.22
N ILE A 68 3.09 1.00 -1.98
CA ILE A 68 3.77 1.06 -0.67
C ILE A 68 3.95 2.51 -0.22
N ASP A 69 4.44 3.39 -1.10
CA ASP A 69 4.63 4.81 -0.81
C ASP A 69 3.31 5.50 -0.36
N ASN A 70 2.17 5.14 -0.98
CA ASN A 70 0.87 5.73 -0.64
C ASN A 70 0.36 5.26 0.74
N ILE A 71 0.59 3.98 1.05
CA ILE A 71 0.25 3.39 2.35
C ILE A 71 1.06 4.08 3.45
N ILE A 72 2.38 4.17 3.28
CA ILE A 72 3.30 4.80 4.24
C ILE A 72 2.91 6.26 4.48
N ILE A 73 2.64 7.03 3.42
CA ILE A 73 2.22 8.43 3.55
C ILE A 73 0.91 8.54 4.34
N THR A 74 -0.04 7.63 4.09
CA THR A 74 -1.32 7.63 4.81
C THR A 74 -1.14 7.28 6.28
N GLU A 75 -0.27 6.32 6.61
CA GLU A 75 0.01 5.94 8.00
C GLU A 75 0.72 7.04 8.78
N VAL A 76 1.75 7.66 8.21
CA VAL A 76 2.58 8.63 8.92
C VAL A 76 1.93 10.01 8.97
N LEU A 77 1.29 10.43 7.88
CA LEU A 77 0.78 11.80 7.74
C LEU A 77 -0.76 11.88 7.80
N GLY A 78 -1.43 10.74 7.71
CA GLY A 78 -2.89 10.66 7.60
C GLY A 78 -3.38 10.76 6.16
N PRO A 79 -4.66 10.42 5.92
CA PRO A 79 -5.24 10.43 4.58
C PRO A 79 -5.18 11.81 3.92
N GLU A 80 -5.12 11.82 2.58
CA GLU A 80 -5.25 13.04 1.79
C GLU A 80 -6.69 13.57 1.87
N ARG A 81 -6.84 14.90 1.90
CA ARG A 81 -8.16 15.54 1.90
C ARG A 81 -8.64 15.72 0.47
N TYR A 82 -9.96 15.66 0.27
CA TYR A 82 -10.58 15.85 -1.04
C TYR A 82 -10.10 17.15 -1.71
N GLY A 83 -9.65 17.05 -2.97
CA GLY A 83 -9.15 18.19 -3.74
C GLY A 83 -7.77 18.72 -3.35
N ARG A 84 -7.03 18.03 -2.47
CA ARG A 84 -5.69 18.45 -2.03
C ARG A 84 -4.71 17.28 -2.00
N VAL A 85 -3.70 17.35 -2.86
CA VAL A 85 -2.52 16.48 -2.79
C VAL A 85 -1.56 17.06 -1.77
N ARG A 86 -1.15 16.26 -0.79
CA ARG A 86 -0.13 16.69 0.16
C ARG A 86 1.17 16.96 -0.61
N PHE A 87 1.97 17.90 -0.12
CA PHE A 87 3.29 18.29 -0.67
C PHE A 87 3.30 19.10 -1.98
N GLN A 88 2.17 19.25 -2.69
CA GLN A 88 2.11 20.09 -3.92
C GLN A 88 1.29 21.38 -3.81
N GLY A 89 0.50 21.57 -2.75
CA GLY A 89 -0.30 22.78 -2.54
C GLY A 89 -1.74 22.66 -3.06
N SER A 90 -2.37 23.81 -3.33
CA SER A 90 -3.77 23.90 -3.80
C SER A 90 -3.83 23.82 -5.33
N GLY A 91 -4.72 23.00 -5.89
CA GLY A 91 -5.08 23.02 -7.32
C GLY A 91 -4.56 21.88 -8.19
N VAL A 92 -3.78 20.94 -7.64
CA VAL A 92 -3.37 19.71 -8.35
C VAL A 92 -4.10 18.52 -7.73
N THR A 93 -4.68 17.64 -8.57
CA THR A 93 -5.26 16.36 -8.10
C THR A 93 -4.28 15.22 -8.29
N SER A 94 -4.26 14.25 -7.37
CA SER A 94 -3.32 13.11 -7.38
C SER A 94 -3.39 12.34 -8.71
N THR A 95 -4.56 12.32 -9.35
CA THR A 95 -4.81 11.76 -10.68
C THR A 95 -4.12 12.52 -11.83
N GLN A 96 -3.99 13.85 -11.74
CA GLN A 96 -3.38 14.67 -12.79
C GLN A 96 -1.85 14.59 -12.79
N TYR A 97 -1.22 14.44 -11.61
CA TYR A 97 0.24 14.46 -11.49
C TYR A 97 0.87 13.05 -11.56
N PHE A 98 0.29 12.10 -10.82
CA PHE A 98 0.82 10.73 -10.73
C PHE A 98 0.13 9.75 -11.69
N GLY A 99 -1.01 10.12 -12.31
CA GLY A 99 -1.76 9.24 -13.21
C GLY A 99 -2.67 8.24 -12.48
N SER A 100 -3.06 7.16 -13.15
CA SER A 100 -4.00 6.15 -12.62
C SER A 100 -3.46 5.34 -11.43
N SER A 101 -2.14 5.32 -11.18
CA SER A 101 -1.54 4.67 -10.00
C SER A 101 -1.95 5.34 -8.68
N SER A 102 -2.31 6.63 -8.71
CA SER A 102 -2.92 7.32 -7.56
C SER A 102 -4.34 6.85 -7.23
N GLN A 103 -5.06 6.27 -8.19
CA GLN A 103 -6.44 5.82 -7.99
C GLN A 103 -6.56 4.46 -7.32
N GLN A 104 -5.44 3.79 -7.02
CA GLN A 104 -5.50 2.56 -6.22
C GLN A 104 -5.99 2.80 -4.78
N TYR A 105 -6.15 4.07 -4.37
CA TYR A 105 -6.83 4.46 -3.14
C TYR A 105 -8.35 4.14 -3.08
N ILE A 106 -8.94 3.49 -4.08
CA ILE A 106 -10.33 2.99 -4.03
C ILE A 106 -10.43 1.45 -4.12
N HIS A 107 -9.33 0.70 -4.25
CA HIS A 107 -9.39 -0.77 -4.36
C HIS A 107 -9.36 -1.55 -3.03
N SER A 108 -9.37 -0.86 -1.88
CA SER A 108 -9.50 -1.54 -0.57
C SER A 108 -10.80 -2.34 -0.45
N GLY A 109 -11.89 -1.91 -1.11
CA GLY A 109 -13.16 -2.63 -1.13
C GLY A 109 -13.07 -3.98 -1.86
N SER A 110 -12.40 -4.01 -3.01
CA SER A 110 -12.26 -5.22 -3.84
C SER A 110 -11.16 -6.16 -3.34
N GLN A 111 -10.08 -5.64 -2.74
CA GLN A 111 -9.07 -6.49 -2.09
C GLN A 111 -9.63 -7.18 -0.85
N ALA A 112 -10.37 -6.45 0.00
CA ALA A 112 -11.09 -7.06 1.13
C ALA A 112 -12.16 -8.06 0.65
N GLN A 113 -12.88 -7.76 -0.45
CA GLN A 113 -13.82 -8.71 -1.04
C GLN A 113 -13.15 -9.95 -1.63
N ALA A 114 -12.00 -9.82 -2.28
CA ALA A 114 -11.25 -10.95 -2.81
C ALA A 114 -10.76 -11.88 -1.69
N GLU A 115 -10.26 -11.31 -0.58
CA GLU A 115 -9.83 -12.11 0.58
C GLU A 115 -11.03 -12.77 1.28
N VAL A 116 -12.15 -12.04 1.44
CA VAL A 116 -13.40 -12.61 1.97
C VAL A 116 -13.92 -13.73 1.07
N GLN A 117 -13.83 -13.59 -0.26
CA GLN A 117 -14.25 -14.63 -1.19
C GLN A 117 -13.34 -15.85 -1.11
N ARG A 118 -12.02 -15.65 -1.07
CA ARG A 118 -11.04 -16.73 -0.88
C ARG A 118 -11.28 -17.51 0.42
N LEU A 119 -11.56 -16.80 1.52
CA LEU A 119 -11.90 -17.42 2.80
C LEU A 119 -13.23 -18.19 2.73
N ARG A 120 -14.25 -17.67 2.04
CA ARG A 120 -15.50 -18.39 1.80
C ARG A 120 -15.28 -19.67 1.01
N ASP A 121 -14.46 -19.62 -0.04
CA ASP A 121 -14.16 -20.78 -0.88
C ASP A 121 -13.40 -21.85 -0.08
N GLN A 122 -12.46 -21.45 0.78
CA GLN A 122 -11.77 -22.37 1.70
C GLN A 122 -12.73 -23.02 2.72
N ILE A 123 -13.63 -22.25 3.31
CA ILE A 123 -14.64 -22.78 4.25
C ILE A 123 -15.56 -23.77 3.52
N ALA A 124 -16.02 -23.44 2.31
CA ALA A 124 -16.86 -24.33 1.51
C ALA A 124 -16.13 -25.64 1.15
N GLN A 125 -14.84 -25.57 0.83
CA GLN A 125 -14.03 -26.75 0.55
C GLN A 125 -13.87 -27.63 1.80
N MET A 126 -13.57 -27.04 2.96
CA MET A 126 -13.47 -27.77 4.23
C MET A 126 -14.80 -28.40 4.65
N GLN A 127 -15.92 -27.70 4.42
CA GLN A 127 -17.25 -28.24 4.68
C GLN A 127 -17.55 -29.45 3.80
N THR A 128 -17.26 -29.35 2.50
CA THR A 128 -17.44 -30.45 1.55
C THR A 128 -16.61 -31.67 1.96
N SER A 129 -15.32 -31.50 2.28
CA SER A 129 -14.47 -32.64 2.68
C SER A 129 -14.91 -33.26 4.01
N THR A 130 -15.46 -32.45 4.94
CA THR A 130 -16.00 -32.95 6.21
C THR A 130 -17.27 -33.77 5.98
N VAL A 131 -18.17 -33.30 5.12
CA VAL A 131 -19.41 -34.02 4.77
C VAL A 131 -19.10 -35.34 4.06
N GLU A 132 -18.13 -35.35 3.15
CA GLU A 132 -17.67 -36.57 2.48
C GLU A 132 -17.11 -37.59 3.48
N GLN A 133 -16.28 -37.15 4.44
CA GLN A 133 -15.76 -38.03 5.49
C GLN A 133 -16.87 -38.59 6.38
N ILE A 134 -17.86 -37.77 6.76
CA ILE A 134 -19.02 -38.22 7.55
C ILE A 134 -19.81 -39.28 6.78
N ALA A 135 -20.09 -39.04 5.50
CA ALA A 135 -20.82 -39.98 4.66
C ALA A 135 -20.06 -41.30 4.46
N GLU A 136 -18.73 -41.26 4.36
CA GLU A 136 -17.90 -42.46 4.24
C GLU A 136 -17.89 -43.27 5.55
N VAL A 137 -17.81 -42.61 6.70
CA VAL A 137 -17.90 -43.26 8.01
C VAL A 137 -19.28 -43.89 8.22
N GLN A 138 -20.37 -43.21 7.85
CA GLN A 138 -21.73 -43.75 7.93
C GLN A 138 -21.90 -44.99 7.05
N ARG A 139 -21.38 -44.97 5.82
CA ARG A 139 -21.42 -46.12 4.91
C ARG A 139 -20.69 -47.33 5.47
N LYS A 140 -19.48 -47.13 6.01
CA LYS A 140 -18.72 -48.21 6.69
C LYS A 140 -19.45 -48.75 7.92
N TYR A 141 -20.18 -47.90 8.64
CA TYR A 141 -20.99 -48.33 9.78
C TYR A 141 -22.18 -49.19 9.34
N GLU A 142 -22.88 -48.83 8.26
CA GLU A 142 -24.00 -49.59 7.71
C GLU A 142 -23.55 -50.95 7.12
N GLU A 143 -22.42 -51.01 6.44
CA GLU A 143 -21.83 -52.26 5.91
C GLU A 143 -21.45 -53.25 7.02
N LEU A 144 -21.08 -52.76 8.21
CA LEU A 144 -20.78 -53.60 9.38
C LEU A 144 -22.03 -54.10 10.12
N GLN A 145 -23.21 -53.56 9.82
CA GLN A 145 -24.49 -53.96 10.42
C GLN A 145 -25.29 -54.95 9.55
N GLN A 146 -24.81 -55.28 8.34
CA GLN A 146 -25.32 -56.36 7.48
C GLN A 146 -24.57 -57.66 7.69
#